data_AF-A0A831RJ54-F1
#
_entry.id   AF-A0A831RJ54-F1
#
_cell.length_a   1.000
_cell.length_b   1.000
_cell.length_c   1.000
_cell.angle_alpha   90.00
_cell.angle_beta   90.00
_cell.angle_gamma   90.00
#
_symmetry.space_group_name_H-M   'P 1'
#
loop_
_entity.id
_entity.type
_entity.pdbx_description
1 polymer ?
#
loop_
_entity_poly.entity_id
_entity_poly.type
_entity_poly.pdbx_seq_one_letter_code
_entity_poly.pdbx_strand_id
1 'polypeptide(L)' 'ALAANLAAMVKIGTPVRDYDGKVFCFIEAGEDRATYAMFDYRNPPNPKPPTKAVHWFKMAYNQLYWASARGLL' A
#
# COMPACT_ATOMS: atom_id res chain seq x y z
N ALA A 1 -11.65 2.55 0.09
CA ALA A 1 -12.83 3.40 -0.19
C ALA A 1 -13.90 2.65 -0.99
N LEU A 2 -13.55 2.04 -2.13
CA LEU A 2 -14.49 1.42 -3.06
C LEU A 2 -15.50 0.45 -2.44
N ALA A 3 -15.06 -0.62 -1.77
CA ALA A 3 -15.96 -1.63 -1.21
C ALA A 3 -16.98 -1.04 -0.22
N ALA A 4 -16.53 -0.10 0.63
CA ALA A 4 -17.38 0.62 1.56
C ALA A 4 -18.41 1.51 0.85
N ASN A 5 -17.99 2.21 -0.22
CA ASN A 5 -18.90 3.03 -1.02
C ASN A 5 -19.91 2.19 -1.79
N LEU A 6 -19.53 1.04 -2.33
CA LEU A 6 -20.47 0.11 -2.96
C LEU A 6 -21.52 -0.36 -1.96
N ALA A 7 -21.11 -0.74 -0.75
CA ALA A 7 -22.05 -1.12 0.30
C ALA A 7 -22.97 0.05 0.73
N ALA A 8 -22.45 1.27 0.80
CA ALA A 8 -23.22 2.46 1.16
C ALA A 8 -24.22 2.86 0.07
N MET A 9 -23.83 2.79 -1.20
CA MET A 9 -24.73 3.01 -2.34
C MET A 9 -25.94 2.06 -2.30
N VAL A 10 -25.72 0.78 -1.99
CA VAL A 10 -26.81 -0.21 -1.87
C VAL A 10 -27.71 0.06 -0.66
N LYS A 11 -27.15 0.50 0.47
CA LYS A 11 -27.89 0.63 1.74
C LYS A 11 -28.60 1.97 1.92
N ILE A 12 -27.98 3.07 1.49
CA ILE A 12 -28.42 4.44 1.79
C ILE A 12 -28.37 5.38 0.58
N GLY A 13 -27.99 4.90 -0.61
CA GLY A 13 -28.03 5.65 -1.85
C GLY A 13 -26.95 6.73 -2.03
N THR A 14 -25.95 6.78 -1.16
CA THR A 14 -24.87 7.78 -1.24
C THR A 14 -23.51 7.19 -0.80
N PRO A 15 -22.38 7.57 -1.44
CA PRO A 15 -21.05 7.16 -1.00
C PRO A 15 -20.67 7.87 0.32
N VAL A 16 -19.75 7.26 1.07
CA VAL A 16 -19.41 7.73 2.43
C VAL A 16 -17.91 7.95 2.67
N ARG A 17 -17.07 7.66 1.66
CA ARG A 17 -15.61 7.82 1.77
C ARG A 17 -14.98 8.28 0.47
N ASP A 18 -14.04 9.20 0.57
CA ASP A 18 -13.11 9.50 -0.52
C ASP A 18 -11.83 8.66 -0.38
N TYR A 19 -11.21 8.37 -1.51
CA TYR A 19 -9.87 7.80 -1.54
C TYR A 19 -8.85 8.93 -1.56
N ASP A 20 -7.91 8.90 -0.61
CA ASP A 20 -6.89 9.93 -0.42
C ASP A 20 -5.69 9.80 -1.35
N GLY A 21 -5.64 8.75 -2.17
CA GLY A 21 -4.53 8.50 -3.10
C GLY A 21 -3.36 7.77 -2.46
N LYS A 22 -3.53 7.12 -1.29
CA LYS A 22 -2.45 6.42 -0.59
C LYS A 22 -1.77 5.34 -1.44
N VAL A 23 -0.50 5.53 -1.77
CA VAL A 23 0.33 4.55 -2.49
C VAL A 23 1.51 4.13 -1.62
N PHE A 24 1.88 2.85 -1.73
CA PHE A 24 3.09 2.30 -1.14
C PHE A 24 3.87 1.53 -2.21
N CYS A 25 5.18 1.76 -2.28
CA CYS A 25 6.07 1.11 -3.24
C CYS A 25 7.39 0.73 -2.59
N PHE A 26 7.82 -0.53 -2.77
CA PHE A 26 9.17 -0.97 -2.44
C PHE A 26 10.13 -0.67 -3.60
N ILE A 27 11.32 -0.16 -3.28
CA ILE A 27 12.35 0.23 -4.26
C ILE A 27 13.65 -0.47 -3.89
N GLU A 28 14.09 -1.44 -4.70
CA GLU A 28 15.38 -2.12 -4.52
C GLU A 28 16.52 -1.20 -4.99
N ALA A 29 17.58 -1.10 -4.18
CA ALA A 29 18.71 -0.19 -4.39
C ALA A 29 20.06 -0.92 -4.40
N GLY A 30 20.05 -2.21 -4.75
CA GLY A 30 21.23 -3.09 -4.84
C GLY A 30 21.04 -4.40 -4.10
N GLU A 31 22.09 -5.20 -4.03
CA GLU A 31 22.08 -6.50 -3.34
C GLU A 31 21.70 -6.34 -1.86
N ASP A 32 20.64 -7.03 -1.46
CA ASP A 32 20.02 -7.04 -0.14
C ASP A 32 19.59 -5.70 0.45
N ARG A 33 19.45 -4.63 -0.33
CA ARG A 33 19.06 -3.32 0.22
C ARG A 33 17.92 -2.69 -0.55
N ALA A 34 16.91 -2.26 0.19
CA ALA A 34 15.75 -1.59 -0.37
C ALA A 34 15.36 -0.35 0.43
N THR A 35 14.61 0.53 -0.20
CA THR A 35 13.88 1.62 0.44
C THR A 35 12.40 1.52 0.04
N TYR A 36 11.58 2.45 0.51
CA TYR A 36 10.19 2.54 0.12
C TYR A 36 9.79 3.99 -0.13
N ALA A 37 8.78 4.16 -0.98
CA ALA A 37 8.04 5.40 -1.13
C ALA A 37 6.62 5.17 -0.62
N MET A 38 6.16 6.07 0.24
CA MET A 38 4.78 6.14 0.71
C MET A 38 4.30 7.57 0.57
N PHE A 39 3.19 7.77 -0.12
CA PHE A 39 2.70 9.09 -0.50
C PHE A 39 1.20 9.04 -0.77
N ASP A 40 0.60 10.22 -0.89
CA ASP A 40 -0.81 10.42 -1.23
C ASP A 40 -0.98 11.70 -2.07
N TYR A 41 -2.21 12.16 -2.31
CA TYR A 41 -2.44 13.35 -3.13
C TYR A 41 -1.92 14.67 -2.53
N ARG A 42 -1.60 14.70 -1.23
CA ARG A 42 -1.17 15.89 -0.50
C ARG A 42 0.28 15.78 -0.02
N ASN A 43 0.75 14.55 0.20
CA ASN A 43 2.06 14.25 0.76
C ASN A 43 2.94 13.61 -0.33
N PRO A 44 3.93 14.32 -0.88
CA PRO A 44 4.81 13.78 -1.92
C PRO A 44 5.72 12.66 -1.36
N PRO A 45 6.23 11.76 -2.22
CA PRO A 45 7.13 10.70 -1.79
C PRO A 45 8.46 11.27 -1.28
N ASN A 46 8.94 10.75 -0.14
CA ASN A 46 10.24 11.07 0.45
C ASN A 46 11.01 9.79 0.86
N PRO A 47 11.58 9.05 -0.12
CA PRO A 47 12.30 7.80 0.16
C PRO A 47 13.51 8.03 1.07
N LYS A 48 13.71 7.12 2.03
CA LYS A 48 14.84 7.14 2.95
C LYS A 48 16.04 6.36 2.39
N PRO A 49 17.25 6.50 2.98
CA PRO A 49 18.38 5.66 2.60
C PRO A 49 18.02 4.16 2.66
N PRO A 50 18.48 3.36 1.70
CA PRO A 50 18.09 1.96 1.61
C PRO A 50 18.72 1.11 2.72
N THR A 51 17.96 0.14 3.22
CA THR A 51 18.35 -0.74 4.33
C THR A 51 18.07 -2.21 3.99
N LYS A 52 18.78 -3.12 4.67
CA LYS A 52 18.51 -4.56 4.56
C LYS A 52 17.15 -4.95 5.11
N ALA A 53 16.70 -4.28 6.17
CA ALA A 53 15.41 -4.56 6.79
C ALA A 53 14.24 -4.38 5.82
N VAL A 54 14.24 -3.31 5.01
CA VAL A 54 13.18 -3.07 4.02
C VAL A 54 13.21 -4.11 2.89
N HIS A 55 14.39 -4.58 2.49
CA HIS A 55 14.52 -5.67 1.51
C HIS A 55 13.87 -6.96 2.03
N TRP A 56 14.22 -7.37 3.25
CA TRP A 56 13.61 -8.54 3.89
C TRP A 56 12.10 -8.36 4.09
N PHE A 57 11.64 -7.15 4.41
CA PHE A 57 10.22 -6.86 4.51
C PHE A 57 9.49 -7.03 3.17
N LYS A 58 10.08 -6.58 2.06
CA LYS A 58 9.54 -6.83 0.71
C LYS A 58 9.46 -8.33 0.42
N MET A 59 10.50 -9.10 0.74
CA MET A 59 10.52 -10.56 0.51
C MET A 59 9.43 -11.27 1.32
N ALA A 60 9.30 -10.92 2.61
CA ALA A 60 8.25 -11.45 3.47
C ALA A 60 6.86 -11.06 2.97
N TYR A 61 6.66 -9.80 2.57
CA TYR A 61 5.40 -9.33 2.00
C TYR A 61 5.02 -10.10 0.73
N ASN A 62 5.99 -10.38 -0.16
CA ASN A 62 5.75 -11.16 -1.37
C ASN A 62 5.27 -12.59 -1.07
N GLN A 63 5.81 -13.23 -0.03
CA GLN A 63 5.36 -14.56 0.40
C GLN A 63 3.99 -14.51 1.07
N LEU A 64 3.80 -13.56 2.00
CA LEU A 64 2.56 -13.40 2.76
C LEU A 64 1.38 -12.93 1.90
N TYR A 65 1.65 -12.26 0.78
CA TYR A 65 0.62 -11.78 -0.16
C TYR A 65 -0.39 -12.88 -0.52
N TRP A 66 0.08 -14.11 -0.71
CA TRP A 66 -0.78 -15.25 -1.06
C TRP A 66 -1.56 -15.82 0.12
N ALA A 67 -1.06 -15.64 1.36
CA ALA A 67 -1.73 -16.10 2.58
C ALA A 67 -2.87 -15.16 2.99
N SER A 68 -2.75 -13.86 2.69
CA SER A 68 -3.86 -12.90 2.78
C SER A 68 -4.79 -13.08 1.58
N ALA A 69 -5.63 -14.12 1.64
CA ALA A 69 -6.68 -14.44 0.67
C ALA A 69 -7.22 -13.20 -0.08
N ARG A 70 -7.09 -13.18 -1.41
CA ARG A 70 -7.80 -12.22 -2.29
C ARG A 70 -7.68 -10.72 -1.89
N GLY A 71 -6.52 -10.30 -1.38
CA GLY A 71 -6.23 -8.88 -1.17
C GLY A 71 -6.94 -8.31 0.07
N LEU A 72 -6.28 -8.42 1.21
CA LEU A 72 -6.62 -7.65 2.41
C LEU A 72 -5.62 -6.48 2.56
N LEU A 73 -5.68 -5.58 1.57
CA LEU A 73 -5.38 -4.15 1.66
C LEU A 73 -6.35 -3.40 0.75
#